data_AF-A0A176W6N7-F1
#
_entry.id   AF-A0A176W6N7-F1
#
_cell.length_a   1.000
_cell.length_b   1.000
_cell.length_c   1.000
_cell.angle_alpha   90.00
_cell.angle_beta   90.00
_cell.angle_gamma   90.00
#
_symmetry.space_group_name_H-M   'P 1'
#
loop_
_entity.id
_entity.type
_entity.pdbx_description
1 polymer ?
#
loop_
_entity_poly.entity_id
_entity_poly.type
_entity_poly.pdbx_seq_one_letter_code
_entity_poly.pdbx_strand_id
1 'polypeptide(L)'
;MMMKQQSMPSVQVSSGTVDLDCDKESSSEDSKSVGLSAADMLGERIIPLLRYLDVKMAKYAELAIADSYVELIRSRTRAKVATSAERDYLHATELAAKAKELLDCEAARSLELEQRERLDADCNKM
;
A
#
# COMPACT_ATOMS: atom_id res chain seq x y z
N MET A 1 -44.61 13.04 -12.14
CA MET A 1 -44.05 13.92 -13.19
C MET A 1 -43.44 13.03 -14.26
N MET A 2 -43.96 13.07 -15.48
CA MET A 2 -43.47 12.27 -16.61
C MET A 2 -42.36 13.04 -17.32
N MET A 3 -41.19 12.43 -17.54
CA MET A 3 -40.14 13.01 -18.38
C MET A 3 -40.39 12.60 -19.83
N LYS A 4 -40.65 13.60 -20.68
CA LYS A 4 -40.87 13.48 -22.12
C LYS A 4 -39.51 13.44 -22.83
N GLN A 5 -39.37 12.51 -23.76
CA GLN A 5 -38.19 12.27 -24.60
C GLN A 5 -37.68 13.52 -25.33
N GLN A 6 -36.36 13.59 -25.51
CA GLN A 6 -35.78 14.21 -26.70
C GLN A 6 -34.92 13.19 -27.44
N SER A 7 -35.43 12.78 -28.60
CA SER A 7 -34.76 11.99 -29.63
C SER A 7 -33.80 12.91 -30.37
N MET A 8 -32.52 12.55 -30.42
CA MET A 8 -31.52 13.26 -31.22
C MET A 8 -31.66 12.87 -32.70
N PRO A 9 -31.51 13.81 -33.64
CA PRO A 9 -31.57 13.50 -35.06
C PRO A 9 -30.34 12.69 -35.47
N SER A 10 -30.58 11.53 -36.08
CA SER A 10 -29.55 10.73 -36.74
C SER A 10 -29.06 11.50 -37.96
N VAL A 11 -27.78 11.87 -37.96
CA VAL A 11 -27.09 12.43 -39.12
C VAL A 11 -26.97 11.31 -40.15
N GLN A 12 -27.80 11.35 -41.18
CA GLN A 12 -27.64 10.51 -42.36
C GLN A 12 -26.45 11.03 -43.17
N VAL A 13 -25.38 10.24 -43.22
CA VAL A 13 -24.27 10.47 -44.14
C VAL A 13 -24.68 9.85 -45.48
N SER A 14 -24.98 10.70 -46.45
CA SER A 14 -25.21 10.28 -47.82
C SER A 14 -23.92 9.69 -48.38
N SER A 15 -23.90 8.39 -48.62
CA SER A 15 -22.78 7.68 -49.24
C SER A 15 -22.84 7.89 -50.75
N GLY A 16 -22.28 9.02 -51.21
CA GLY A 16 -22.06 9.28 -52.64
C GLY A 16 -20.89 8.43 -53.13
N THR A 17 -21.17 7.38 -53.89
CA THR A 17 -20.15 6.68 -54.67
C THR A 17 -19.79 7.57 -55.86
N VAL A 18 -18.56 8.10 -55.87
CA VAL A 18 -18.03 8.84 -57.01
C VAL A 18 -17.32 7.82 -57.88
N ASP A 19 -17.88 7.58 -59.06
CA ASP A 19 -17.25 6.83 -60.14
C ASP A 19 -16.05 7.65 -60.63
N LEU A 20 -14.84 7.15 -60.35
CA LEU A 20 -13.60 7.77 -60.80
C LEU A 20 -13.19 7.10 -62.10
N ASP A 21 -13.64 7.70 -63.19
CA ASP A 21 -13.27 7.35 -64.56
C ASP A 21 -11.76 7.50 -64.73
N CYS A 22 -11.11 6.42 -65.15
CA CYS A 22 -9.66 6.25 -65.15
C CYS A 22 -9.07 6.64 -66.51
N ASP A 23 -9.19 7.92 -66.87
CA ASP A 23 -8.59 8.44 -68.09
C ASP A 23 -7.20 9.03 -67.84
N LYS A 24 -6.24 8.10 -67.97
CA LYS A 24 -4.99 8.23 -68.73
C LYS A 24 -4.16 9.52 -68.59
N GLU A 25 -3.04 9.34 -67.88
CA GLU A 25 -1.73 9.98 -68.05
C GLU A 25 -1.68 11.45 -68.52
N SER A 26 -1.41 12.35 -67.57
CA SER A 26 -0.69 13.58 -67.87
C SER A 26 0.49 13.74 -66.92
N SER A 27 1.64 13.32 -67.44
CA SER A 27 2.98 13.73 -67.04
C SER A 27 3.12 15.23 -67.28
N SER A 28 3.44 16.01 -66.24
CA SER A 28 4.32 17.18 -66.33
C SER A 28 4.49 17.85 -64.96
N GLU A 29 5.73 18.22 -64.69
CA GLU A 29 6.18 19.29 -63.79
C GLU A 29 6.65 18.89 -62.38
N ASP A 30 7.97 18.99 -62.22
CA ASP A 30 8.76 18.79 -61.01
C ASP A 30 8.36 19.77 -59.90
N SER A 31 7.28 19.46 -59.18
CA SER A 31 7.08 20.02 -57.86
C SER A 31 8.15 19.42 -56.95
N LYS A 32 9.16 20.23 -56.63
CA LYS A 32 10.15 19.98 -55.57
C LYS A 32 9.43 20.03 -54.22
N SER A 33 8.46 19.15 -54.01
CA SER A 33 7.86 18.94 -52.71
C SER A 33 8.97 18.41 -51.82
N VAL A 34 9.33 19.17 -50.78
CA VAL A 34 9.93 18.59 -49.58
C VAL A 34 8.82 17.69 -49.02
N GLY A 35 8.67 16.51 -49.64
CA GLY A 35 7.62 15.57 -49.35
C GLY A 35 7.97 14.92 -48.04
N LEU A 36 7.47 15.50 -46.94
CA LEU A 36 7.51 14.85 -45.64
C LEU A 36 6.81 13.51 -45.82
N SER A 37 7.56 12.45 -45.59
CA SER A 37 7.09 11.09 -45.71
C SER A 37 5.90 10.89 -44.76
N ALA A 38 4.99 9.97 -45.10
CA ALA A 38 3.99 9.52 -44.15
C ALA A 38 4.62 9.07 -42.81
N ALA A 39 5.84 8.54 -42.86
CA ALA A 39 6.63 8.21 -41.67
C ALA A 39 7.04 9.44 -40.86
N ASP A 40 7.34 10.57 -41.51
CA ASP A 40 7.72 11.82 -40.83
C ASP A 40 6.51 12.40 -40.08
N MET A 41 5.34 12.43 -40.74
CA MET A 41 4.08 12.86 -40.11
C MET A 41 3.64 11.95 -38.95
N LEU A 42 3.87 10.65 -39.07
CA LEU A 42 3.60 9.70 -37.99
C LEU A 42 4.62 9.86 -36.85
N GLY A 43 5.89 10.10 -37.17
CA GLY A 43 6.94 10.41 -36.20
C GLY A 43 6.58 11.63 -35.34
N GLU A 44 6.07 12.69 -35.96
CA GLU A 44 5.63 13.90 -35.25
C GLU A 44 4.52 13.65 -34.22
N ARG A 45 3.69 12.63 -34.41
CA ARG A 45 2.58 12.33 -33.48
C ARG A 45 2.88 11.19 -32.52
N ILE A 46 3.57 10.15 -32.98
CA ILE A 46 3.87 8.95 -32.19
C ILE A 46 5.00 9.21 -31.21
N ILE A 47 6.05 9.94 -31.61
CA ILE A 47 7.22 10.21 -30.74
C ILE A 47 6.80 10.99 -29.49
N PRO A 48 6.02 12.09 -29.56
CA PRO A 48 5.55 12.77 -28.36
C PRO A 48 4.65 11.90 -27.47
N LEU A 49 3.82 11.05 -28.08
CA LEU A 49 2.92 10.16 -27.35
C LEU A 49 3.70 9.11 -26.54
N LEU A 50 4.68 8.45 -27.16
CA LEU A 50 5.54 7.48 -26.47
C LEU A 50 6.28 8.12 -25.30
N ARG A 51 6.89 9.29 -25.53
CA ARG A 51 7.57 10.04 -24.46
C ARG A 51 6.65 10.40 -23.30
N TYR A 52 5.41 10.78 -23.58
CA TYR A 52 4.43 11.08 -22.54
C TYR A 52 4.07 9.82 -21.72
N LEU A 53 3.87 8.70 -22.41
CA LEU A 53 3.56 7.42 -21.77
C LEU A 53 4.72 6.93 -20.90
N ASP A 54 5.96 7.04 -21.37
CA ASP A 54 7.16 6.67 -20.59
C ASP A 54 7.26 7.46 -19.29
N VAL A 55 7.10 8.79 -19.36
CA VAL A 55 7.10 9.67 -18.17
C VAL A 55 5.95 9.33 -17.23
N LYS A 56 4.77 9.00 -17.76
CA LYS A 56 3.61 8.59 -16.97
C LYS A 56 3.85 7.26 -16.27
N MET A 57 4.40 6.28 -16.97
CA MET A 57 4.72 4.96 -16.42
C MET A 57 5.73 5.06 -15.28
N ALA A 58 6.78 5.88 -15.43
CA ALA A 58 7.75 6.11 -14.36
C ALA A 58 7.11 6.67 -13.07
N LYS A 59 6.19 7.64 -13.18
CA LYS A 59 5.47 8.19 -12.02
C LYS A 59 4.61 7.16 -11.29
N TYR A 60 3.94 6.27 -12.03
CA TYR A 60 3.14 5.22 -11.40
C TYR A 60 4.01 4.12 -10.78
N ALA A 61 5.18 3.84 -11.35
CA ALA A 61 6.16 2.96 -10.73
C ALA A 61 6.67 3.53 -9.40
N GLU A 62 6.95 4.84 -9.32
CA GLU A 62 7.30 5.52 -8.07
C GLU A 62 6.20 5.40 -7.00
N LEU A 63 4.93 5.55 -7.39
CA LEU A 63 3.80 5.39 -6.48
C LEU A 63 3.70 3.96 -5.92
N ALA A 64 3.92 2.95 -6.75
CA ALA A 64 3.98 1.56 -6.32
C ALA A 64 5.14 1.29 -5.33
N ILE A 65 6.30 1.93 -5.54
CA ILE A 65 7.43 1.88 -4.62
C ILE A 65 7.07 2.56 -3.28
N ALA A 66 6.36 3.69 -3.32
CA ALA A 66 5.91 4.39 -2.12
C ALA A 66 4.96 3.53 -1.29
N ASP A 67 3.99 2.87 -1.91
CA ASP A 67 3.06 1.97 -1.21
C ASP A 67 3.79 0.78 -0.57
N SER A 68 4.73 0.17 -1.29
CA SER A 68 5.59 -0.90 -0.78
C SER A 68 6.42 -0.44 0.43
N TYR A 69 6.96 0.78 0.40
CA TYR A 69 7.70 1.35 1.52
C TYR A 69 6.81 1.54 2.76
N VAL A 70 5.61 2.07 2.59
CA VAL A 70 4.68 2.27 3.73
C VAL A 70 4.27 0.91 4.32
N GLU A 71 4.03 -0.10 3.48
CA GLU A 71 3.73 -1.45 3.93
C GLU A 71 4.90 -2.05 4.73
N LEU A 72 6.14 -1.88 4.28
CA LEU A 72 7.34 -2.29 5.00
C LEU A 72 7.43 -1.62 6.38
N ILE A 73 7.23 -0.30 6.45
CA ILE A 73 7.27 0.45 7.72
C ILE A 73 6.17 -0.03 8.68
N ARG A 74 4.96 -0.27 8.17
CA ARG A 74 3.85 -0.81 8.97
C ARG A 74 4.19 -2.20 9.52
N SER A 75 4.70 -3.10 8.68
CA SER A 75 5.10 -4.46 9.08
C SER A 75 6.21 -4.44 10.12
N ARG A 76 7.24 -3.61 9.92
CA ARG A 76 8.32 -3.42 10.91
C ARG A 76 7.79 -2.89 12.25
N THR A 77 6.87 -1.94 12.21
CA THR A 77 6.29 -1.34 13.41
C THR A 77 5.47 -2.36 14.19
N ARG A 78 4.62 -3.13 13.52
CA ARG A 78 3.84 -4.22 14.16
C ARG A 78 4.76 -5.26 14.81
N ALA A 79 5.82 -5.69 14.13
CA ALA A 79 6.78 -6.65 14.68
C ALA A 79 7.46 -6.11 15.94
N LYS A 80 7.92 -4.85 15.92
CA LYS A 80 8.52 -4.21 17.10
C LYS A 80 7.55 -4.15 18.28
N VAL A 81 6.29 -3.77 18.03
CA VAL A 81 5.25 -3.71 19.08
C VAL A 81 4.93 -5.09 19.64
N ALA A 82 4.83 -6.11 18.81
CA ALA A 82 4.59 -7.48 19.27
C ALA A 82 5.73 -7.97 20.18
N THR A 83 6.98 -7.79 19.77
CA THR A 83 8.14 -8.23 20.56
C THR A 83 8.32 -7.44 21.88
N SER A 84 7.84 -6.20 21.98
CA SER A 84 7.81 -5.49 23.26
C SER A 84 6.67 -6.00 24.15
N ALA A 85 5.47 -6.20 23.58
CA ALA A 85 4.33 -6.70 24.35
C ALA A 85 4.58 -8.10 24.93
N GLU A 86 5.23 -8.99 24.16
CA GLU A 86 5.63 -10.32 24.66
C GLU A 86 6.64 -10.22 25.83
N ARG A 87 7.63 -9.33 25.73
CA ARG A 87 8.59 -9.10 26.82
C ARG A 87 7.92 -8.54 28.07
N ASP A 88 7.02 -7.56 27.91
CA ASP A 88 6.30 -6.96 29.02
C ASP A 88 5.39 -7.97 29.71
N TYR A 89 4.72 -8.83 28.93
CA TYR A 89 3.93 -9.93 29.45
C TYR A 89 4.79 -10.93 30.25
N LEU A 90 5.90 -11.40 29.69
CA LEU A 90 6.81 -12.33 30.38
C LEU A 90 7.33 -11.71 31.69
N HIS A 91 7.78 -10.46 31.65
CA HIS A 91 8.26 -9.76 32.84
C HIS A 91 7.16 -9.60 33.90
N ALA A 92 5.93 -9.27 33.50
CA ALA A 92 4.80 -9.19 34.41
C ALA A 92 4.49 -10.55 35.06
N THR A 93 4.54 -11.65 34.29
CA THR A 93 4.33 -13.01 34.84
C THR A 93 5.43 -13.41 35.82
N GLU A 94 6.68 -13.07 35.55
CA GLU A 94 7.80 -13.35 36.45
C GLU A 94 7.67 -12.56 37.77
N LEU A 95 7.33 -11.27 37.68
CA LEU A 95 7.08 -10.44 38.86
C LEU A 95 5.92 -10.98 39.71
N ALA A 96 4.84 -11.44 39.08
CA ALA A 96 3.70 -12.03 39.78
C ALA A 96 4.10 -13.33 40.51
N ALA A 97 4.92 -14.18 39.88
CA ALA A 97 5.43 -15.40 40.51
C ALA A 97 6.33 -15.09 41.72
N LYS A 98 7.26 -14.14 41.56
CA LYS A 98 8.14 -13.69 42.66
C LYS A 98 7.37 -13.05 43.81
N ALA A 99 6.33 -12.28 43.52
CA ALA A 99 5.48 -11.69 44.56
C ALA A 99 4.77 -12.77 45.40
N LYS A 100 4.29 -13.84 44.75
CA LYS A 100 3.71 -14.99 45.45
C LYS A 100 4.74 -15.69 46.33
N GLU A 101 5.93 -15.96 45.80
CA GLU A 101 7.02 -16.58 46.58
C GLU A 101 7.40 -15.75 47.81
N LEU A 102 7.46 -14.42 47.67
CA LEU A 102 7.73 -13.52 48.79
C LEU A 102 6.65 -13.58 49.87
N LEU A 103 5.37 -13.61 49.48
CA LEU A 103 4.26 -13.76 50.42
C LEU A 103 4.32 -15.10 51.17
N ASP A 104 4.63 -16.18 50.46
CA ASP A 104 4.77 -17.51 51.07
C ASP A 104 5.96 -17.54 52.06
N CYS A 105 7.10 -16.91 51.72
CA CYS A 105 8.24 -16.77 52.61
C CYS A 105 7.93 -15.91 53.85
N GLU A 106 7.20 -14.81 53.69
CA GLU A 106 6.82 -13.93 54.80
C GLU A 106 5.85 -14.62 55.77
N ALA A 107 4.89 -15.37 55.22
CA ALA A 107 3.99 -16.20 56.02
C ALA A 107 4.75 -17.26 56.82
N ALA A 108 5.71 -17.95 56.21
CA ALA A 108 6.54 -18.94 56.88
C ALA A 108 7.37 -18.32 58.03
N ARG A 109 8.03 -17.17 57.79
CA ARG A 109 8.78 -16.45 58.82
C ARG A 109 7.91 -16.00 59.98
N SER A 110 6.70 -15.54 59.69
CA SER A 110 5.75 -15.10 60.73
C SER A 110 5.35 -16.27 61.62
N LEU A 111 5.09 -17.45 61.03
CA LEU A 111 4.76 -18.67 61.77
C LEU A 111 5.94 -19.14 62.66
N GLU A 112 7.16 -19.14 62.13
CA GLU A 112 8.36 -19.52 62.89
C GLU A 112 8.58 -18.60 64.10
N LEU A 113 8.36 -17.29 63.92
CA LEU A 113 8.49 -16.30 64.99
C LEU A 113 7.46 -16.56 66.10
N GLU A 114 6.19 -16.80 65.74
CA GLU A 114 5.13 -17.14 66.70
C GLU A 114 5.40 -18.47 67.43
N GLN A 115 5.95 -19.47 66.74
CA GLN A 115 6.37 -20.72 67.37
C GLN A 115 7.49 -20.49 68.39
N ARG A 116 8.47 -19.64 68.06
CA ARG A 116 9.58 -19.31 68.95
C ARG A 116 9.11 -18.55 70.19
N GLU A 117 8.23 -17.55 70.03
CA GLU A 117 7.65 -16.82 71.16
C GLU A 117 6.89 -17.73 72.13
N ARG A 118 6.15 -18.71 71.60
CA ARG A 118 5.48 -19.72 72.43
C ARG A 118 6.47 -20.55 73.25
N LEU A 119 7.54 -21.03 72.62
CA LEU A 119 8.57 -21.81 73.31
C LEU A 119 9.26 -20.98 74.41
N ASP A 120 9.62 -19.73 74.11
CA ASP A 120 10.26 -18.83 75.08
C ASP A 120 9.32 -18.53 76.27
N ALA A 121 8.01 -18.35 76.02
CA ALA A 121 7.02 -18.14 77.08
C ALA A 121 6.84 -19.37 77.98
N ASP A 122 6.93 -20.58 77.44
CA ASP A 122 6.86 -21.82 78.22
C ASP A 122 8.14 -22.07 79.02
N CYS A 123 9.32 -21.72 78.48
CA CYS A 123 10.58 -21.76 79.22
C CYS A 123 10.60 -20.81 80.43
N ASN A 124 9.97 -19.62 80.33
CA ASN A 124 9.93 -18.65 81.44
C ASN A 124 8.97 -19.02 82.59
N LYS A 125 8.16 -20.08 82.45
CA LYS A 125 7.23 -20.56 83.49
C LYS A 125 7.83 -21.65 84.39
N MET A 126 9.03 -22.15 84.09
CA MET A 126 9.74 -23.20 84.83
C MET A 126 10.75 -22.61 85.81
#